data_AF-A0A958BAC8-F1
#
_entry.id   AF-A0A958BAC8-F1
#
_cell.length_a   1.000
_cell.length_b   1.000
_cell.length_c   1.000
_cell.angle_alpha   90.00
_cell.angle_beta   90.00
_cell.angle_gamma   90.00
#
_symmetry.space_group_name_H-M   'P 1'
#
loop_
_entity.id
_entity.type
_entity.pdbx_description
1 polymer ?
#
loop_
_entity_poly.entity_id
_entity_poly.type
_entity_poly.pdbx_seq_one_letter_code
_entity_poly.pdbx_strand_id
1 'polypeptide(L)' 'NTNVAKDAVNAIRQRFGDLAFTTVIPKNVKVEEAHSRIQHIFSYAPESTGAQAYQAFVQEVLNRG' A
#
# COMPACT_ATOMS: atom_id res chain seq x y z
N ASN A 1 -19.01 -5.82 -6.30
CA ASN A 1 -17.94 -5.84 -7.32
C ASN A 1 -16.58 -6.13 -6.68
N THR A 2 -16.39 -7.32 -6.09
CA THR A 2 -15.22 -7.58 -5.21
C THR A 2 -14.38 -8.78 -5.66
N ASN A 3 -14.88 -9.59 -6.61
CA ASN A 3 -14.15 -10.77 -7.10
C ASN A 3 -13.00 -10.41 -8.04
N VAL A 4 -13.20 -9.44 -8.94
CA VAL A 4 -12.17 -9.04 -9.93
C VAL A 4 -10.92 -8.49 -9.25
N ALA A 5 -11.07 -7.72 -8.17
CA ALA A 5 -9.94 -7.18 -7.41
C ALA A 5 -9.14 -8.31 -6.73
N LYS A 6 -9.82 -9.31 -6.15
CA LYS A 6 -9.16 -10.48 -5.57
C LYS A 6 -8.43 -11.32 -6.62
N ASP A 7 -9.07 -11.52 -7.77
CA ASP A 7 -8.50 -12.29 -8.88
C ASP A 7 -7.26 -11.62 -9.46
N ALA A 8 -7.31 -10.28 -9.65
CA ALA A 8 -6.17 -9.49 -10.08
C ALA A 8 -5.01 -9.57 -9.08
N VAL A 9 -5.28 -9.48 -7.77
CA VAL A 9 -4.25 -9.62 -6.73
C VAL A 9 -3.62 -11.01 -6.77
N ASN A 10 -4.41 -12.06 -6.95
CA ASN A 10 -3.89 -13.42 -7.08
C ASN A 10 -3.05 -13.60 -8.35
N ALA A 11 -3.48 -13.07 -9.50
CA ALA A 11 -2.73 -13.13 -10.75
C ALA A 11 -1.40 -12.37 -10.64
N ILE A 12 -1.39 -11.20 -9.98
CA ILE A 12 -0.17 -10.44 -9.70
C ILE A 12 0.74 -11.26 -8.77
N ARG A 13 0.23 -11.81 -7.66
CA ARG A 13 1.04 -12.66 -6.77
C ARG A 13 1.58 -13.91 -7.46
N GLN A 14 0.81 -14.52 -8.36
CA GLN A 14 1.26 -15.70 -9.09
C GLN A 14 2.32 -15.36 -10.13
N ARG A 15 2.21 -14.17 -10.77
CA ARG A 15 3.15 -13.72 -11.81
C ARG A 15 4.43 -13.11 -11.24
N PHE A 16 4.32 -12.36 -10.16
CA PHE A 16 5.45 -11.69 -9.52
C PHE A 16 6.01 -12.50 -8.35
N GLY A 17 5.29 -13.48 -7.81
CA GLY A 17 5.79 -14.40 -6.77
C GLY A 17 6.39 -13.64 -5.59
N ASP A 18 7.65 -13.94 -5.30
CA ASP A 18 8.46 -13.29 -4.26
C ASP A 18 8.78 -11.80 -4.53
N LEU A 19 8.62 -11.32 -5.77
CA LEU A 19 8.75 -9.90 -6.10
C LEU A 19 7.51 -9.09 -5.70
N ALA A 20 6.35 -9.74 -5.52
CA ALA A 20 5.15 -9.07 -5.00
C ALA A 20 5.25 -8.95 -3.48
N PHE A 21 5.01 -7.73 -2.97
CA PHE A 21 4.88 -7.50 -1.54
C PHE A 21 3.53 -8.01 -1.04
N THR A 22 3.51 -8.54 0.18
CA THR A 22 2.31 -9.04 0.86
C THR A 22 1.45 -7.89 1.35
N THR A 23 2.09 -6.80 1.76
CA THR A 23 1.44 -5.58 2.21
C THR A 23 0.57 -4.97 1.11
N VAL A 24 -0.73 -4.89 1.37
CA VAL A 24 -1.71 -4.25 0.48
C VAL A 24 -1.96 -2.83 0.98
N ILE A 25 -1.73 -1.83 0.14
CA ILE A 25 -2.08 -0.44 0.43
C ILE A 25 -3.54 -0.22 -0.01
N PRO A 26 -4.50 -0.10 0.93
CA PRO A 26 -5.88 0.14 0.57
C PRO A 26 -6.07 1.54 0.00
N LYS A 27 -7.13 1.74 -0.79
CA LYS A 27 -7.54 3.09 -1.21
C LYS A 27 -7.82 3.93 0.04
N ASN A 28 -7.11 5.05 0.19
CA ASN A 28 -7.24 5.91 1.34
C ASN A 28 -7.31 7.38 0.92
N VAL A 29 -8.43 8.03 1.24
CA VAL A 29 -8.67 9.45 1.00
C VAL A 29 -7.57 10.34 1.61
N LYS A 30 -7.00 9.98 2.76
CA LYS A 30 -5.91 10.75 3.40
C LYS A 30 -4.62 10.73 2.56
N VAL A 31 -4.35 9.63 1.86
CA VAL A 31 -3.20 9.50 0.95
C VAL A 31 -3.43 10.36 -0.30
N GLU A 32 -4.65 10.33 -0.84
CA GLU A 32 -5.03 11.15 -2.00
C GLU A 32 -4.97 12.65 -1.64
N GLU A 33 -5.43 13.05 -0.46
CA GLU A 33 -5.33 14.43 0.05
C GLU A 33 -3.88 14.86 0.28
N ALA A 34 -3.06 14.01 0.90
CA ALA A 34 -1.64 14.30 1.09
C ALA A 34 -0.92 14.51 -0.25
N HIS A 35 -1.20 13.65 -1.25
CA HIS A 35 -0.67 13.79 -2.60
C HIS A 35 -1.12 15.09 -3.27
N SER A 36 -2.42 15.42 -3.18
CA SER A 36 -2.98 16.66 -3.72
C SER A 36 -2.36 17.91 -3.09
N ARG A 37 -2.02 17.84 -1.80
CA ARG A 37 -1.34 18.93 -1.06
C ARG A 37 0.18 18.93 -1.22
N ILE A 38 0.77 17.97 -1.96
CA ILE A 38 2.21 17.78 -2.09
C ILE A 38 2.87 17.69 -0.70
N GLN A 39 2.25 16.92 0.19
CA GLN A 39 2.74 16.67 1.55
C GLN A 39 2.99 15.18 1.76
N HIS A 40 4.00 14.85 2.55
CA HIS A 40 4.25 13.47 2.96
C HIS A 40 3.10 12.95 3.81
N ILE A 41 2.62 11.73 3.51
CA ILE A 41 1.54 11.08 4.27
C ILE A 41 1.87 10.93 5.76
N PHE A 42 3.14 10.73 6.10
CA PHE A 42 3.63 10.66 7.48
C PHE A 42 3.52 11.99 8.21
N SER A 43 3.67 13.12 7.52
CA SER A 43 3.52 14.45 8.11
C SER A 43 2.08 14.92 8.10
N TYR A 44 1.31 14.57 7.07
CA TYR A 44 -0.08 14.98 6.92
C TYR A 44 -1.03 14.19 7.83
N ALA A 45 -0.86 12.86 7.87
CA ALA A 45 -1.73 11.98 8.64
C ALA A 45 -0.99 10.71 9.10
N PRO A 46 -0.06 10.83 10.08
CA PRO A 46 0.72 9.70 10.59
C PRO A 46 -0.14 8.57 11.16
N GLU A 47 -1.29 8.91 11.77
CA GLU A 47 -2.23 7.94 12.34
C GLU A 47 -3.24 7.39 11.33
N SER A 48 -3.16 7.78 10.06
CA SER A 48 -4.06 7.26 9.04
C SER A 48 -3.73 5.82 8.68
N THR A 49 -4.75 5.07 8.29
CA THR A 49 -4.59 3.70 7.77
C THR A 49 -3.65 3.65 6.56
N GLY A 50 -3.57 4.74 5.79
CA GLY A 50 -2.66 4.88 4.66
C GLY A 50 -1.21 5.01 5.10
N ALA A 51 -0.92 5.88 6.07
CA ALA A 51 0.42 5.99 6.67
C ALA A 51 0.88 4.65 7.27
N GLN A 52 0.00 3.97 8.01
CA GLN A 52 0.29 2.66 8.59
C GLN A 52 0.56 1.59 7.52
N ALA A 53 -0.22 1.56 6.44
CA ALA A 53 0.00 0.64 5.33
C ALA A 53 1.34 0.91 4.61
N TYR A 54 1.69 2.19 4.41
CA TYR A 54 2.99 2.57 3.86
C TYR A 54 4.14 2.20 4.81
N GLN A 55 3.96 2.36 6.12
CA GLN A 55 4.97 1.96 7.11
C GLN A 55 5.19 0.44 7.10
N ALA A 56 4.10 -0.35 7.05
CA ALA A 56 4.19 -1.80 6.93
C ALA A 56 4.90 -2.21 5.63
N PHE A 57 4.61 -1.52 4.53
CA PHE A 57 5.27 -1.77 3.24
C PHE A 57 6.78 -1.48 3.33
N VAL A 58 7.17 -0.35 3.92
CA VAL A 58 8.60 -0.02 4.11
C VAL A 58 9.30 -1.06 4.99
N GLN A 59 8.65 -1.52 6.07
CA GLN A 59 9.20 -2.61 6.89
C GLN A 59 9.39 -3.90 6.09
N GLU A 60 8.45 -4.25 5.22
CA GLU A 60 8.56 -5.42 4.37
C GLU A 60 9.70 -5.29 3.34
N VAL A 61 9.87 -4.09 2.75
CA VAL A 61 10.99 -3.76 1.86
C VAL A 61 12.32 -3.87 2.59
N LEU A 62 12.44 -3.32 3.80
CA LEU A 62 13.67 -3.36 4.60
C LEU A 62 14.03 -4.79 5.04
N ASN A 63 13.04 -5.63 5.35
CA ASN A 63 13.29 -7.03 5.72
C ASN A 63 13.62 -7.93 4.52
N ARG A 64 13.22 -7.53 3.30
CA ARG A 64 13.56 -8.24 2.06
C ARG A 64 14.88 -7.76 1.41
N GLY A 65 15.34 -6.55 1.77
CA GLY A 65 16.56 -5.92 1.25
C GLY A 65 17.84 -6.47 1.85
#